data_AF-A0A5N7DBX9-F1
#
_entry.id   AF-A0A5N7DBX9-F1
#
_cell.length_a   1.000
_cell.length_b   1.000
_cell.length_c   1.000
_cell.angle_alpha   90.00
_cell.angle_beta   90.00
_cell.angle_gamma   90.00
#
_symmetry.space_group_name_H-M   'P 1'
#
loop_
_entity.id
_entity.type
_entity.pdbx_description
1 polymer ?
#
loop_
_entity_poly.entity_id
_entity_poly.type
_entity_poly.pdbx_seq_one_letter_code
_entity_poly.pdbx_strand_id
1 'polypeptide(L)'
;MANPVLQKLPRHPKRVILQLRVDQFNDCLQSDFEEAIEKYLVVSGRSMSELRLGRHFIHIEPFQSDNVPQKYFHIVLDLEQSQGPVAFCTLPHELFHIRRAGKGMQLLKTNNPLIAENLLRKIRSYTDELYPWGGTRV
;
A
#
# COMPACT_ATOMS: atom_id res chain seq x y z
N MET A 1 34.45 -9.65 8.42
CA MET A 1 33.03 -9.96 8.19
C MET A 1 32.25 -8.65 8.22
N ALA A 2 31.85 -8.13 7.06
CA ALA A 2 31.12 -6.87 6.97
C ALA A 2 29.62 -7.16 6.98
N ASN A 3 28.94 -6.85 8.08
CA ASN A 3 27.49 -6.73 8.08
C ASN A 3 27.13 -5.55 7.17
N PRO A 4 26.27 -5.72 6.14
CA PRO A 4 25.62 -4.59 5.55
C PRO A 4 24.65 -4.06 6.61
N VAL A 5 25.10 -3.07 7.39
CA VAL A 5 24.19 -2.18 8.11
C VAL A 5 23.37 -1.52 7.00
N LEU A 6 22.20 -2.09 6.71
CA LEU A 6 21.14 -1.40 6.01
C LEU A 6 20.97 -0.09 6.77
N GLN A 7 21.55 0.99 6.26
CA GLN A 7 21.37 2.31 6.83
C GLN A 7 19.87 2.50 6.95
N LYS A 8 19.37 2.57 8.20
CA LYS A 8 17.96 2.84 8.47
C LYS A 8 17.65 4.16 7.78
N LEU A 9 17.07 4.08 6.58
CA LEU A 9 16.55 5.25 5.90
C LEU A 9 15.64 5.96 6.90
N PRO A 10 15.75 7.30 7.01
CA PRO A 10 14.95 8.04 7.96
C PRO A 10 13.47 7.74 7.69
N ARG A 11 12.79 7.26 8.73
CA ARG A 11 11.43 6.76 8.64
C ARG A 11 10.48 7.94 8.72
N HIS A 12 10.22 8.57 7.57
CA HIS A 12 9.27 9.67 7.44
C HIS A 12 7.85 9.16 7.14
N PRO A 13 6.81 9.93 7.52
CA PRO A 13 5.45 9.66 7.11
C PRO A 13 5.32 9.60 5.59
N LYS A 14 4.68 8.54 5.10
CA LYS A 14 4.36 8.36 3.68
C LYS A 14 3.14 7.46 3.53
N ARG A 15 2.44 7.61 2.42
CA ARG A 15 1.34 6.74 2.02
C ARG A 15 1.79 5.81 0.89
N VAL A 16 1.60 4.52 1.08
CA VAL A 16 1.92 3.50 0.09
C VAL A 16 0.61 2.96 -0.44
N ILE A 17 0.51 2.84 -1.75
CA ILE A 17 -0.64 2.30 -2.45
C ILE A 17 -0.18 1.03 -3.15
N LEU A 18 -0.76 -0.09 -2.75
CA LEU A 18 -0.60 -1.37 -3.42
C LEU A 18 -1.82 -1.57 -4.32
N GLN A 19 -1.62 -1.59 -5.62
CA GLN A 19 -2.66 -1.85 -6.61
C GLN A 19 -2.66 -3.34 -6.99
N LEU A 20 -3.81 -3.98 -6.84
CA LEU A 20 -4.01 -5.41 -7.12
C LEU A 20 -5.11 -5.57 -8.16
N ARG A 21 -5.01 -6.58 -9.03
CA ARG A 21 -6.06 -6.87 -10.02
C ARG A 21 -7.14 -7.73 -9.41
N VAL A 22 -8.41 -7.38 -9.58
CA VAL A 22 -9.54 -8.16 -9.03
C VAL A 22 -9.52 -9.59 -9.57
N ASP A 23 -9.27 -9.79 -10.86
CA ASP A 23 -9.26 -11.12 -11.49
C ASP A 23 -8.20 -12.10 -10.95
N GLN A 24 -7.16 -11.61 -10.27
CA GLN A 24 -6.16 -12.44 -9.60
C GLN A 24 -6.50 -12.74 -8.14
N PHE A 25 -7.59 -12.15 -7.63
CA PHE A 25 -7.99 -12.13 -6.23
C PHE A 25 -9.52 -12.35 -6.05
N ASN A 26 -10.22 -12.90 -7.04
CA ASN A 26 -11.68 -13.11 -7.01
C ASN A 26 -12.17 -13.93 -5.80
N ASP A 27 -11.33 -14.81 -5.24
CA ASP A 27 -11.62 -15.62 -4.04
C ASP A 27 -10.63 -15.31 -2.89
N CYS A 28 -10.17 -14.06 -2.79
CA CYS A 28 -9.12 -13.74 -1.83
C CYS A 28 -9.60 -13.90 -0.38
N LEU A 29 -8.73 -14.49 0.43
CA LEU A 29 -8.89 -14.58 1.87
C LEU A 29 -8.18 -13.40 2.54
N GLN A 30 -8.51 -13.14 3.81
CA GLN A 30 -7.80 -12.13 4.60
C GLN A 30 -6.27 -12.36 4.60
N SER A 31 -5.83 -13.62 4.57
CA SER A 31 -4.42 -14.00 4.48
C SER A 31 -3.73 -13.50 3.20
N ASP A 32 -4.46 -13.35 2.10
CA ASP A 32 -3.90 -12.80 0.86
C ASP A 32 -3.57 -11.30 1.00
N PHE A 33 -4.43 -10.55 1.69
CA PHE A 33 -4.14 -9.14 1.99
C PHE A 33 -2.93 -9.02 2.94
N GLU A 34 -2.85 -9.88 3.95
CA GLU A 34 -1.72 -9.94 4.86
C GLU A 34 -0.41 -10.28 4.12
N GLU A 35 -0.42 -11.25 3.20
CA GLU A 35 0.75 -11.58 2.36
C GLU A 35 1.16 -10.37 1.51
N ALA A 36 0.20 -9.68 0.87
CA ALA A 36 0.48 -8.51 0.06
C ALA A 36 1.15 -7.38 0.86
N ILE A 37 0.65 -7.12 2.07
CA ILE A 37 1.21 -6.12 3.00
C ILE A 37 2.60 -6.56 3.47
N GLU A 38 2.76 -7.83 3.87
CA GLU A 38 4.03 -8.39 4.31
C GLU A 38 5.09 -8.29 3.22
N LYS A 39 4.75 -8.58 1.96
CA LYS A 39 5.69 -8.43 0.84
C LYS A 39 6.25 -7.01 0.74
N TYR A 40 5.39 -5.99 0.85
CA TYR A 40 5.86 -4.62 0.87
C TYR A 40 6.77 -4.34 2.07
N LEU A 41 6.36 -4.74 3.28
CA LEU A 41 7.12 -4.49 4.49
C LEU A 41 8.52 -5.13 4.41
N VAL A 42 8.61 -6.40 4.02
CA VAL A 42 9.89 -7.11 3.87
C VAL A 42 10.81 -6.42 2.87
N VAL A 43 10.31 -6.04 1.68
CA VAL A 43 11.10 -5.32 0.67
C VAL A 43 11.56 -3.95 1.19
N SER A 44 10.76 -3.30 2.02
CA SER A 44 11.11 -2.01 2.66
C SER A 44 11.97 -2.15 3.92
N GLY A 45 12.38 -3.38 4.31
CA GLY A 45 13.17 -3.63 5.51
C GLY A 45 12.39 -3.42 6.82
N ARG A 46 11.07 -3.64 6.78
CA ARG A 46 10.12 -3.48 7.90
C ARG A 46 9.53 -4.83 8.30
N SER A 47 8.93 -4.87 9.50
CA SER A 47 8.28 -6.06 10.05
C SER A 47 6.78 -5.87 10.21
N MET A 48 6.01 -6.96 10.03
CA MET A 48 4.58 -7.01 10.35
C MET A 48 4.27 -6.67 11.81
N SER A 49 5.22 -6.83 12.74
CA SER A 49 5.04 -6.43 14.13
C SER A 49 4.81 -4.91 14.28
N GLU A 50 5.29 -4.09 13.35
CA GLU A 50 5.07 -2.63 13.35
C GLU A 50 3.59 -2.27 13.21
N LEU A 51 2.80 -3.10 12.50
CA LEU A 51 1.34 -2.93 12.39
C LEU A 51 0.66 -3.15 13.75
N ARG A 52 1.07 -4.21 14.47
CA ARG A 52 0.53 -4.55 15.80
C ARG A 52 0.83 -3.51 16.85
N LEU A 53 1.91 -2.75 16.66
CA LEU A 53 2.30 -1.63 17.52
C LEU A 53 1.55 -0.33 17.19
N GLY A 54 0.60 -0.34 16.25
CA GLY A 54 -0.18 0.85 15.86
C GLY A 54 0.67 1.92 15.18
N ARG A 55 1.85 1.57 14.66
CA ARG A 55 2.75 2.51 13.98
C ARG A 55 2.27 2.87 12.57
N HIS A 56 1.47 1.99 11.99
CA HIS A 56 0.99 2.07 10.62
C HIS A 56 -0.52 1.82 10.61
N PHE A 57 -1.20 2.44 9.66
CA PHE A 57 -2.62 2.21 9.45
C PHE A 57 -2.85 1.64 8.05
N ILE A 58 -3.81 0.72 7.92
CA ILE A 58 -4.09 0.02 6.66
C ILE A 58 -5.55 0.24 6.30
N HIS A 59 -5.79 0.61 5.05
CA HIS A 59 -7.11 0.59 4.43
C HIS A 59 -7.11 -0.42 3.29
N ILE A 60 -8.14 -1.25 3.25
CA ILE A 60 -8.37 -2.18 2.15
C ILE A 60 -9.63 -1.70 1.43
N GLU A 61 -9.50 -1.36 0.16
CA GLU A 61 -10.64 -0.98 -0.66
C GLU A 61 -11.61 -2.16 -0.79
N PRO A 62 -12.91 -1.96 -0.48
CA PRO A 62 -13.91 -3.01 -0.65
C PRO A 62 -14.10 -3.34 -2.13
N PHE A 63 -14.46 -4.59 -2.41
CA PHE A 63 -14.91 -4.95 -3.75
C PHE A 63 -16.21 -4.23 -4.09
N GLN A 64 -16.29 -3.75 -5.32
CA GLN A 64 -17.51 -3.14 -5.84
C GLN A 64 -18.56 -4.23 -6.13
N SER A 65 -19.84 -3.84 -6.14
CA SER A 65 -20.93 -4.74 -6.57
C SER A 65 -20.73 -5.20 -8.02
N ASP A 66 -21.24 -6.38 -8.38
CA ASP A 66 -21.13 -6.97 -9.73
C ASP A 66 -21.53 -6.05 -10.89
N ASN A 67 -22.41 -5.07 -10.62
CA ASN A 67 -22.88 -4.09 -11.60
C ASN A 67 -21.87 -2.97 -11.92
N VAL A 68 -20.78 -2.87 -11.15
CA VAL A 68 -19.75 -1.84 -11.31
C VAL A 68 -18.43 -2.53 -11.67
N PRO A 69 -17.92 -2.36 -12.91
CA PRO A 69 -16.69 -3.03 -13.32
C PRO A 69 -15.49 -2.50 -12.54
N GLN A 70 -14.97 -3.32 -11.63
CA GLN A 70 -13.73 -3.05 -10.89
C GLN A 70 -12.60 -3.93 -11.44
N LYS A 71 -11.64 -3.31 -12.13
CA LYS A 71 -10.46 -4.03 -12.64
C LYS A 71 -9.35 -4.16 -11.60
N TYR A 72 -9.24 -3.14 -10.74
CA TYR A 72 -8.22 -3.07 -9.69
C TYR A 72 -8.85 -2.60 -8.39
N PHE A 73 -8.30 -3.07 -7.28
CA PHE A 73 -8.57 -2.56 -5.94
C PHE A 73 -7.24 -2.19 -5.28
N HIS A 74 -7.31 -1.40 -4.21
CA HIS A 74 -6.13 -0.82 -3.59
C HIS A 74 -6.05 -1.17 -2.10
N ILE A 75 -4.85 -1.53 -1.65
CA ILE A 75 -4.50 -1.54 -0.22
C ILE A 75 -3.64 -0.30 0.03
N VAL A 76 -4.10 0.57 0.91
CA VAL A 76 -3.43 1.83 1.27
C VAL A 76 -2.79 1.66 2.64
N LEU A 77 -1.49 1.94 2.75
CA LEU A 77 -0.72 1.86 3.98
C LEU A 77 -0.20 3.25 4.34
N ASP A 78 -0.61 3.72 5.51
CA ASP A 78 -0.12 4.94 6.14
C ASP A 78 1.03 4.59 7.07
N LEU A 79 2.26 4.82 6.61
CA LEU A 79 3.45 4.49 7.38
C LEU A 79 3.83 5.63 8.32
N GLU A 80 4.33 5.28 9.49
CA GLU A 80 4.74 6.24 10.53
C GLU A 80 3.61 7.19 10.97
N GLN A 81 2.38 6.70 10.96
CA GLN A 81 1.21 7.48 11.34
C GLN A 81 1.25 7.98 12.79
N SER A 82 1.95 7.28 13.67
CA SER A 82 2.18 7.71 15.05
C SER A 82 3.00 9.00 15.18
N GLN A 83 3.62 9.51 14.11
CA GLN A 83 4.35 10.78 14.12
C GLN A 83 3.44 12.02 14.04
N GLY A 84 2.13 11.83 13.88
CA GLY A 84 1.13 12.89 13.94
C GLY A 84 0.40 13.13 12.61
N PRO A 85 -0.40 14.22 12.54
CA PRO A 85 -1.16 14.56 11.35
C PRO A 85 -0.23 14.98 10.20
N VAL A 86 -0.66 14.73 8.97
CA VAL A 86 0.07 15.05 7.74
C VAL A 86 -0.81 15.81 6.76
N ALA A 87 -0.21 16.64 5.93
CA ALA A 87 -0.90 17.28 4.80
C ALA A 87 -0.74 16.42 3.53
N PHE A 88 -1.86 15.92 2.99
CA PHE A 88 -1.84 15.07 1.79
C PHE A 88 -1.18 15.72 0.57
N CYS A 89 -1.25 17.06 0.44
CA CYS A 89 -0.63 17.79 -0.66
C CYS A 89 0.90 17.61 -0.69
N THR A 90 1.54 17.49 0.47
CA THR A 90 3.00 17.35 0.61
C THR A 90 3.44 15.95 1.04
N LEU A 91 2.51 15.10 1.46
CA LEU A 91 2.80 13.73 1.89
C LEU A 91 3.40 12.92 0.72
N PRO A 92 4.57 12.29 0.89
CA PRO A 92 5.12 11.39 -0.12
C PRO A 92 4.18 10.20 -0.35
N HIS A 93 3.94 9.88 -1.61
CA HIS A 93 3.14 8.72 -2.02
C HIS A 93 3.98 7.76 -2.87
N GLU A 94 3.84 6.47 -2.60
CA GLU A 94 4.45 5.41 -3.40
C GLU A 94 3.37 4.51 -3.98
N LEU A 95 3.51 4.13 -5.26
CA LEU A 95 2.60 3.20 -5.93
C LEU A 95 3.36 1.94 -6.35
N PHE A 96 2.82 0.79 -5.96
CA PHE A 96 3.31 -0.52 -6.37
C PHE A 96 2.17 -1.37 -6.91
N HIS A 97 2.49 -2.27 -7.83
CA HIS A 97 1.58 -3.27 -8.32
C HIS A 97 1.90 -4.62 -7.69
N ILE A 98 0.89 -5.30 -7.16
CA ILE A 98 1.02 -6.69 -6.69
C ILE A 98 0.31 -7.60 -7.66
N ARG A 99 1.02 -8.66 -8.06
CA ARG A 99 0.47 -9.76 -8.85
C ARG A 99 0.76 -11.09 -8.19
N ARG A 100 -0.13 -12.06 -8.38
CA ARG A 100 0.19 -13.46 -8.10
C ARG A 100 1.14 -13.98 -9.17
N ALA A 101 2.20 -14.67 -8.77
CA ALA A 101 3.16 -15.29 -9.66
C ALA A 101 3.70 -16.60 -9.06
N GLY A 102 3.36 -17.73 -9.69
CA GLY A 102 3.73 -19.05 -9.18
C GLY A 102 3.09 -19.33 -7.81
N LYS A 103 3.92 -19.66 -6.82
CA LYS A 103 3.48 -20.01 -5.45
C LYS A 103 3.37 -18.82 -4.49
N GLY A 104 3.40 -17.57 -4.96
CA GLY A 104 3.29 -16.42 -4.07
C GLY A 104 3.06 -15.09 -4.78
N MET A 105 3.27 -13.99 -4.07
CA MET A 105 3.09 -12.63 -4.59
C MET A 105 4.40 -11.96 -5.02
N GLN A 106 4.32 -11.18 -6.10
CA GLN A 106 5.39 -10.30 -6.57
C GLN A 106 4.97 -8.84 -6.44
N LEU A 107 5.85 -8.04 -5.83
CA LEU A 107 5.75 -6.59 -5.78
C LEU A 107 6.52 -5.97 -6.96
N LEU A 108 5.85 -5.14 -7.74
CA LEU A 108 6.40 -4.47 -8.92
C LEU A 108 6.25 -2.97 -8.78
N LYS A 109 7.24 -2.22 -9.27
CA LYS A 109 7.15 -0.77 -9.41
C LYS A 109 6.98 -0.42 -10.89
N THR A 110 6.16 0.58 -11.20
CA THR A 110 6.01 1.05 -12.58
C THR A 110 7.29 1.71 -13.04
N ASN A 111 7.91 1.16 -14.09
CA ASN A 111 9.21 1.64 -14.61
C ASN A 111 9.12 2.98 -15.35
N ASN A 112 7.94 3.37 -15.85
CA ASN A 112 7.72 4.64 -16.52
C ASN A 112 7.22 5.70 -15.52
N PRO A 113 8.02 6.73 -15.20
CA PRO A 113 7.66 7.74 -14.20
C PRO A 113 6.38 8.52 -14.55
N LEU A 114 6.19 8.90 -15.80
CA LEU A 114 5.00 9.66 -16.23
C LEU A 114 3.72 8.84 -16.09
N ILE A 115 3.77 7.55 -16.43
CA ILE A 115 2.63 6.65 -16.23
C ILE A 115 2.35 6.47 -14.74
N ALA A 116 3.40 6.29 -13.92
CA ALA A 116 3.29 6.14 -12.48
C ALA A 116 2.67 7.38 -11.84
N GLU A 117 3.12 8.58 -12.20
CA GLU A 117 2.61 9.86 -11.68
C GLU A 117 1.16 10.10 -12.09
N ASN A 118 0.81 9.86 -13.36
CA ASN A 118 -0.57 10.03 -13.82
C ASN A 118 -1.52 9.05 -13.15
N LEU A 119 -1.10 7.79 -12.99
CA LEU A 119 -1.89 6.78 -12.29
C LEU A 119 -2.03 7.14 -10.81
N LEU A 120 -0.94 7.54 -10.16
CA LEU A 120 -0.95 7.95 -8.77
C LEU A 120 -1.89 9.15 -8.56
N ARG A 121 -1.87 10.15 -9.44
CA ARG A 121 -2.78 11.30 -9.38
C ARG A 121 -4.25 10.88 -9.45
N LYS A 122 -4.58 9.93 -10.35
CA LYS A 122 -5.95 9.40 -10.47
C LYS A 122 -6.38 8.60 -9.24
N ILE A 123 -5.47 7.85 -8.63
CA ILE A 123 -5.79 7.07 -7.42
C ILE A 123 -6.03 8.02 -6.24
N ARG A 124 -5.14 8.99 -6.07
CA ARG A 124 -5.19 9.98 -5.00
C ARG A 124 -6.47 10.81 -4.98
N SER A 125 -7.08 11.06 -6.14
CA SER A 125 -8.31 11.86 -6.22
C SER A 125 -9.49 11.24 -5.46
N TYR A 126 -9.45 9.92 -5.18
CA TYR A 126 -10.45 9.28 -4.33
C TYR A 126 -9.85 8.73 -3.03
N THR A 127 -8.62 8.19 -3.03
CA THR A 127 -8.06 7.61 -1.80
C THR A 127 -7.79 8.66 -0.72
N ASP A 128 -7.38 9.87 -1.09
CA ASP A 128 -7.06 10.91 -0.10
C ASP A 128 -8.33 11.41 0.62
N GLU A 129 -9.50 11.28 -0.01
CA GLU A 129 -10.80 11.64 0.56
C GLU A 129 -11.47 10.46 1.31
N LEU A 130 -11.48 9.27 0.70
CA LEU A 130 -12.16 8.09 1.25
C LEU A 130 -11.40 7.47 2.42
N TYR A 131 -10.07 7.56 2.41
CA TYR A 131 -9.18 6.96 3.40
C TYR A 131 -8.40 8.07 4.13
N PRO A 132 -8.97 8.67 5.18
CA PRO A 132 -8.28 9.70 5.95
C PRO A 132 -7.03 9.12 6.63
N TRP A 133 -6.02 9.95 6.86
CA TRP A 133 -4.75 9.53 7.45
C TRP A 133 -4.96 8.87 8.81
N GLY A 134 -4.59 7.60 8.94
CA GLY A 134 -4.54 6.94 10.24
C GLY A 134 -5.87 6.63 10.91
N GLY A 135 -6.98 6.62 10.16
CA GLY A 135 -8.29 6.38 10.74
C GLY A 135 -9.32 5.87 9.75
N THR A 136 -10.40 5.29 10.25
CA THR A 136 -11.59 5.01 9.44
C THR A 136 -12.51 6.23 9.39
N ARG A 137 -13.17 6.48 8.26
CA ARG A 137 -14.32 7.42 8.26
C ARG A 137 -15.34 6.93 9.30
N VAL A 138 -15.72 7.83 10.21
CA VAL A 138 -16.72 7.60 11.27
C VAL A 138 -18.10 7.94 10.75
#